data_AF-A0AAD8USG4-F1
#
_entry.id   AF-A0AAD8USG4-F1
#
_cell.length_a   1.000
_cell.length_b   1.000
_cell.length_c   1.000
_cell.angle_alpha   90.00
_cell.angle_beta   90.00
_cell.angle_gamma   90.00
#
_symmetry.space_group_name_H-M   'P 1'
#
loop_
_entity.id
_entity.type
_entity.pdbx_description
1 polymer ?
#
loop_
_entity_poly.entity_id
_entity_poly.type
_entity_poly.pdbx_seq_one_letter_code
_entity_poly.pdbx_strand_id
1 'polypeptide(L)'
;MDSGGPSMAGEEDIDLYELLGIDKDASQDQIKKAYRKAALLHHPDKVPEERREESEAKFKAVSQAYEILKDEDKRHLYDTHGMAAFDPSRGGPGGPGGVEVDLNDILSQMFGMGMGGPGGPGAGPRRPRRGPDEDQPYKVTLEELYKGKTVKFSANKQVVCGTCKGSGAKANVKPQQCEKCRGAGMAEAFRQVGPGMVRKETVICDRCEGSGNFCKEKDRCKKCKGKRTTSETKVLEIYIPRGSQNGERIVLEGEADQFPDQTPGDIVFHLAEEPHDEFTRIGNDLSAELNVSLAEALGGFSRVVLTHLDGRGIHMERQRGEILRPGDILKVAGEGMPQKRGEEKGDLYLIVNVEFPEDGWLKDDKEYDALNKLLPPPPPPITAEEVDEVEYEEVDSLDSMGANSGDPRFGGEWEDEDEDDGQPQCQPHLGIIPLMNERQPAIHGCYIASQPWCSRIANSGDSWKAQTASGSGIMGFVGPARGLCTGTKLFNRHQSDRFMRVDRSWRKPKGIDNRVRRRFRGNTAMPSIGFGSNKKTKYMMPSGHKAFLVSNVNDVNLLLMHNRTYAAEIAHNVSSRKRIDIIGRAKQLGVKVTNPKAKVTTEV
;
A
#
# COMPACT_ATOMS: atom_id res chain seq x y z
N MET A 1 -47.04 -22.78 64.06
CA MET A 1 -48.23 -21.95 63.78
C MET A 1 -47.74 -20.53 63.50
N ASP A 2 -47.03 -20.24 62.42
CA ASP A 2 -47.26 -20.47 60.96
C ASP A 2 -47.96 -19.26 60.31
N SER A 3 -47.57 -18.78 59.12
CA SER A 3 -46.31 -18.96 58.35
C SER A 3 -46.32 -18.06 57.10
N GLY A 4 -45.14 -17.66 56.60
CA GLY A 4 -44.96 -17.05 55.27
C GLY A 4 -45.20 -15.54 55.21
N GLY A 5 -44.45 -14.75 54.44
CA GLY A 5 -43.27 -15.08 53.61
C GLY A 5 -42.48 -13.81 53.24
N PRO A 6 -41.26 -13.94 52.68
CA PRO A 6 -40.40 -12.80 52.42
C PRO A 6 -40.88 -11.96 51.22
N SER A 7 -40.76 -10.64 51.31
CA SER A 7 -40.83 -9.74 50.16
C SER A 7 -39.64 -10.00 49.24
N MET A 8 -39.90 -10.41 48.00
CA MET A 8 -38.88 -10.48 46.95
C MET A 8 -38.20 -9.12 46.79
N ALA A 9 -36.87 -9.10 46.77
CA ALA A 9 -36.14 -7.88 46.43
C ALA A 9 -36.49 -7.47 44.99
N GLY A 10 -36.74 -6.18 44.77
CA GLY A 10 -36.65 -5.62 43.44
C GLY A 10 -35.19 -5.65 42.98
N GLU A 11 -34.97 -5.71 41.67
CA GLU A 11 -33.66 -5.41 41.11
C GLU A 11 -33.28 -3.98 41.51
N GLU A 12 -32.06 -3.80 42.03
CA GLU A 12 -31.57 -2.47 42.41
C GLU A 12 -31.36 -1.65 41.12
N ASP A 13 -32.20 -0.63 40.90
CA ASP A 13 -32.03 0.35 39.81
C ASP A 13 -30.72 1.14 40.06
N ILE A 14 -29.60 0.60 39.57
CA ILE A 14 -28.26 1.17 39.78
C ILE A 14 -28.21 2.58 39.17
N ASP A 15 -28.03 3.58 40.03
CA ASP A 15 -27.89 4.96 39.60
C ASP A 15 -26.56 5.17 38.86
N LEU A 16 -26.63 5.68 37.63
CA LEU A 16 -25.47 5.88 36.77
C LEU A 16 -24.50 6.94 37.32
N TYR A 17 -24.99 7.88 38.12
CA TYR A 17 -24.16 8.89 38.79
C TYR A 17 -23.41 8.28 39.98
N GLU A 18 -24.08 7.45 40.78
CA GLU A 18 -23.45 6.73 41.89
C GLU A 18 -22.39 5.73 41.39
N LEU A 19 -22.68 5.00 40.31
CA LEU A 19 -21.75 4.05 39.68
C LEU A 19 -20.46 4.72 39.16
N LEU A 20 -20.54 5.98 38.71
CA LEU A 20 -19.38 6.79 38.34
C LEU A 20 -18.77 7.57 39.52
N GLY A 21 -19.41 7.58 40.69
CA GLY A 21 -18.98 8.33 41.87
C GLY A 21 -19.03 9.85 41.69
N ILE A 22 -20.10 10.35 41.08
CA ILE A 22 -20.33 11.76 40.75
C ILE A 22 -21.72 12.23 41.20
N ASP A 23 -21.89 13.55 41.28
CA ASP A 23 -23.19 14.19 41.55
C ASP A 23 -24.05 14.29 40.27
N LYS A 24 -25.37 14.42 40.42
CA LYS A 24 -26.31 14.57 39.31
C LYS A 24 -26.17 15.90 38.57
N ASP A 25 -25.66 16.94 39.24
CA ASP A 25 -25.32 18.23 38.62
C ASP A 25 -23.92 18.24 37.95
N ALA A 26 -23.24 17.10 37.84
CA ALA A 26 -21.88 17.03 37.30
C ALA A 26 -21.79 17.50 35.83
N SER A 27 -20.76 18.31 35.54
CA SER A 27 -20.43 18.76 34.19
C SER A 27 -19.85 17.64 33.32
N GLN A 28 -19.95 17.80 31.99
CA GLN A 28 -19.43 16.81 31.02
C GLN A 28 -17.93 16.50 31.20
N ASP A 29 -17.13 17.45 31.69
CA ASP A 29 -15.70 17.19 31.96
C ASP A 29 -15.44 16.53 33.31
N GLN A 30 -16.36 16.61 34.27
CA GLN A 30 -16.33 15.76 35.47
C GLN A 30 -16.70 14.31 35.11
N ILE A 31 -17.75 14.09 34.31
CA ILE A 31 -18.14 12.77 33.78
C ILE A 31 -16.97 12.09 33.06
N LYS A 32 -16.30 12.80 32.13
CA LYS A 32 -15.09 12.31 31.43
C LYS A 32 -13.89 12.06 32.34
N LYS A 33 -13.80 12.69 33.52
CA LYS A 33 -12.72 12.43 34.51
C LYS A 33 -13.06 11.22 35.38
N ALA A 34 -14.31 11.11 35.82
CA ALA A 34 -14.84 9.98 36.57
C ALA A 34 -14.74 8.66 35.80
N TYR A 35 -15.24 8.62 34.56
CA TYR A 35 -15.11 7.46 33.67
C TYR A 35 -13.66 7.00 33.53
N ARG A 36 -12.71 7.91 33.25
CA ARG A 36 -11.28 7.56 33.15
C ARG A 36 -10.70 7.00 34.45
N LYS A 37 -11.15 7.48 35.62
CA LYS A 37 -10.72 6.96 36.93
C LYS A 37 -11.29 5.55 37.18
N ALA A 38 -12.57 5.35 36.94
CA ALA A 38 -13.26 4.06 37.14
C ALA A 38 -12.79 2.99 36.13
N ALA A 39 -12.64 3.35 34.85
CA ALA A 39 -12.12 2.45 33.81
C ALA A 39 -10.69 2.00 34.08
N LEU A 40 -9.84 2.85 34.68
CA LEU A 40 -8.47 2.47 35.10
C LEU A 40 -8.44 1.60 36.36
N LEU A 41 -9.48 1.66 37.21
CA LEU A 41 -9.61 0.87 38.44
C LEU A 41 -10.14 -0.55 38.17
N HIS A 42 -11.06 -0.69 37.22
CA HIS A 42 -11.71 -1.96 36.86
C HIS A 42 -11.16 -2.60 35.58
N HIS A 43 -10.01 -2.15 35.08
CA HIS A 43 -9.40 -2.73 33.89
C HIS A 43 -8.91 -4.17 34.17
N PRO A 44 -9.32 -5.20 33.40
CA PRO A 44 -9.07 -6.61 33.75
C PRO A 44 -7.58 -7.02 33.76
N ASP A 45 -6.74 -6.26 33.06
CA ASP A 45 -5.27 -6.40 33.04
C ASP A 45 -4.59 -5.88 34.33
N LYS A 46 -5.27 -5.02 35.10
CA LYS A 46 -4.72 -4.37 36.31
C LYS A 46 -5.18 -5.01 37.63
N VAL A 47 -6.08 -5.99 37.56
CA VAL A 47 -6.72 -6.61 38.72
C VAL A 47 -6.26 -8.07 38.83
N PRO A 48 -5.96 -8.58 40.05
CA PRO A 48 -5.61 -9.99 40.25
C PRO A 48 -6.72 -10.94 39.78
N GLU A 49 -6.33 -12.16 39.39
CA GLU A 49 -7.16 -13.06 38.60
C GLU A 49 -8.50 -13.39 39.27
N GLU A 50 -8.50 -13.57 40.59
CA GLU A 50 -9.67 -13.80 41.46
C GLU A 50 -10.79 -12.76 41.34
N ARG A 51 -10.48 -11.54 40.87
CA ARG A 51 -11.43 -10.41 40.79
C ARG A 51 -11.61 -9.89 39.36
N ARG A 52 -11.14 -10.64 38.34
CA ARG A 52 -11.31 -10.25 36.93
C ARG A 52 -12.78 -10.24 36.51
N GLU A 53 -13.57 -11.25 36.89
CA GLU A 53 -14.98 -11.36 36.52
C GLU A 53 -15.81 -10.18 37.09
N GLU A 54 -15.65 -9.88 38.38
CA GLU A 54 -16.24 -8.68 39.00
C GLU A 54 -15.83 -7.39 38.31
N SER A 55 -14.55 -7.27 37.93
CA SER A 55 -14.02 -6.05 37.33
C SER A 55 -14.46 -5.88 35.89
N GLU A 56 -14.60 -6.97 35.13
CA GLU A 56 -15.18 -6.94 33.79
C GLU A 56 -16.66 -6.53 33.84
N ALA A 57 -17.44 -7.04 34.80
CA ALA A 57 -18.83 -6.62 35.01
C ALA A 57 -18.92 -5.12 35.38
N LYS A 58 -18.10 -4.66 36.33
CA LYS A 58 -18.04 -3.24 36.74
C LYS A 58 -17.54 -2.34 35.60
N PHE A 59 -16.59 -2.79 34.79
CA PHE A 59 -16.07 -2.06 33.62
C PHE A 59 -17.13 -1.93 32.51
N LYS A 60 -17.91 -2.98 32.25
CA LYS A 60 -19.06 -2.94 31.32
C LYS A 60 -20.10 -1.93 31.78
N ALA A 61 -20.52 -1.99 33.05
CA ALA A 61 -21.49 -1.06 33.62
C ALA A 61 -20.99 0.41 33.60
N VAL A 62 -19.73 0.65 33.98
CA VAL A 62 -19.07 1.97 33.92
C VAL A 62 -18.99 2.52 32.48
N SER A 63 -18.84 1.64 31.48
CA SER A 63 -18.83 2.03 30.06
C SER A 63 -20.23 2.42 29.60
N GLN A 64 -21.26 1.64 29.94
CA GLN A 64 -22.66 1.93 29.65
C GLN A 64 -23.12 3.25 30.30
N ALA A 65 -22.74 3.48 31.57
CA ALA A 65 -22.99 4.74 32.28
C ALA A 65 -22.42 5.95 31.53
N TYR A 66 -21.17 5.83 31.04
CA TYR A 66 -20.52 6.88 30.27
C TYR A 66 -21.19 7.11 28.90
N GLU A 67 -21.65 6.07 28.20
CA GLU A 67 -22.32 6.24 26.90
C GLU A 67 -23.70 6.92 27.00
N ILE A 68 -24.40 6.78 28.13
CA ILE A 68 -25.65 7.47 28.42
C ILE A 68 -25.37 8.92 28.88
N LEU A 69 -24.49 9.12 29.85
CA LEU A 69 -24.29 10.45 30.48
C LEU A 69 -23.42 11.44 29.67
N LYS A 70 -22.62 10.95 28.72
CA LYS A 70 -21.80 11.77 27.80
C LYS A 70 -22.64 12.58 26.80
N ASP A 71 -23.83 12.12 26.49
CA ASP A 71 -24.72 12.66 25.46
C ASP A 71 -25.87 13.40 26.14
N GLU A 72 -26.08 14.67 25.78
CA GLU A 72 -26.99 15.56 26.53
C GLU A 72 -28.46 15.15 26.36
N ASP A 73 -28.84 14.65 25.17
CA ASP A 73 -30.19 14.13 24.91
C ASP A 73 -30.45 12.81 25.68
N LYS A 74 -29.46 11.91 25.72
CA LYS A 74 -29.58 10.63 26.46
C LYS A 74 -29.56 10.83 27.96
N ARG A 75 -28.76 11.77 28.46
CA ARG A 75 -28.77 12.20 29.86
C ARG A 75 -30.15 12.72 30.24
N HIS A 76 -30.74 13.64 29.46
CA HIS A 76 -32.09 14.14 29.73
C HIS A 76 -33.13 13.01 29.72
N LEU A 77 -33.03 12.04 28.81
CA LEU A 77 -33.90 10.85 28.79
C LEU A 77 -33.75 10.00 30.07
N TYR A 78 -32.52 9.76 30.54
CA TYR A 78 -32.24 9.06 31.79
C TYR A 78 -32.76 9.84 33.02
N ASP A 79 -32.53 11.15 33.08
CA ASP A 79 -32.98 12.01 34.18
C ASP A 79 -34.52 12.12 34.25
N THR A 80 -35.22 11.91 33.12
CA THR A 80 -36.69 11.97 33.04
C THR A 80 -37.36 10.61 33.27
N HIS A 81 -36.73 9.50 32.86
CA HIS A 81 -37.37 8.18 32.77
C HIS A 81 -36.58 7.02 33.43
N GLY A 82 -35.40 7.30 33.99
CA GLY A 82 -34.50 6.31 34.58
C GLY A 82 -33.96 5.30 33.56
N MET A 83 -33.50 4.15 34.06
CA MET A 83 -33.00 3.06 33.20
C MET A 83 -34.09 2.46 32.30
N ALA A 84 -35.37 2.61 32.67
CA ALA A 84 -36.51 2.06 31.94
C ALA A 84 -36.70 2.64 30.51
N ALA A 85 -36.06 3.77 30.17
CA ALA A 85 -36.00 4.26 28.79
C ALA A 85 -35.03 3.48 27.88
N PHE A 86 -34.20 2.61 28.46
CA PHE A 86 -33.13 1.87 27.76
C PHE A 86 -33.27 0.34 27.90
N ASP A 87 -34.32 -0.17 28.54
CA ASP A 87 -34.63 -1.61 28.64
C ASP A 87 -35.23 -2.16 27.30
N PRO A 88 -34.56 -3.12 26.62
CA PRO A 88 -35.08 -3.73 25.40
C PRO A 88 -36.39 -4.52 25.58
N SER A 89 -36.75 -4.88 26.81
CA SER A 89 -37.89 -5.76 27.13
C SER A 89 -39.22 -5.02 27.18
N ARG A 90 -39.22 -3.71 27.49
CA ARG A 90 -40.42 -2.91 27.76
C ARG A 90 -40.92 -2.12 26.54
N GLY A 91 -40.95 -2.82 25.40
CA GLY A 91 -41.02 -2.19 24.08
C GLY A 91 -42.36 -1.56 23.67
N GLY A 92 -42.27 -0.67 22.68
CA GLY A 92 -43.39 -0.23 21.86
C GLY A 92 -42.94 0.65 20.68
N PRO A 93 -43.68 0.71 19.56
CA PRO A 93 -44.72 -0.20 19.10
C PRO A 93 -44.19 -1.15 18.00
N GLY A 94 -43.74 -2.35 18.36
CA GLY A 94 -43.27 -3.37 17.42
C GLY A 94 -43.11 -4.74 18.09
N GLY A 95 -43.76 -5.77 17.55
CA GLY A 95 -43.82 -7.11 18.15
C GLY A 95 -42.49 -7.90 18.11
N PRO A 96 -42.37 -8.96 18.91
CA PRO A 96 -41.07 -9.55 19.26
C PRO A 96 -40.42 -10.36 18.12
N GLY A 97 -39.15 -10.04 17.85
CA GLY A 97 -38.25 -10.81 17.00
C GLY A 97 -36.84 -10.22 17.08
N GLY A 98 -35.92 -10.92 17.76
CA GLY A 98 -34.60 -10.37 18.09
C GLY A 98 -33.77 -10.01 16.86
N VAL A 99 -33.50 -8.71 16.70
CA VAL A 99 -32.51 -8.15 15.78
C VAL A 99 -31.79 -7.03 16.51
N GLU A 100 -30.47 -7.08 16.57
CA GLU A 100 -29.65 -5.98 17.08
C GLU A 100 -29.68 -4.83 16.09
N VAL A 101 -30.65 -3.94 16.26
CA VAL A 101 -30.75 -2.66 15.53
C VAL A 101 -29.94 -1.61 16.28
N ASP A 102 -28.94 -1.03 15.61
CA ASP A 102 -28.15 0.07 16.16
C ASP A 102 -29.09 1.25 16.47
N LEU A 103 -29.18 1.61 17.75
CA LEU A 103 -30.06 2.66 18.27
C LEU A 103 -29.80 4.02 17.59
N ASN A 104 -28.59 4.21 17.07
CA ASN A 104 -28.19 5.40 16.32
C ASN A 104 -28.90 5.50 14.95
N ASP A 105 -29.21 4.36 14.30
CA ASP A 105 -29.85 4.31 12.98
C ASP A 105 -31.36 4.52 13.09
N ILE A 106 -32.00 3.98 14.14
CA ILE A 106 -33.43 4.23 14.44
C ILE A 106 -33.67 5.68 14.85
N LEU A 107 -32.81 6.27 15.69
CA LEU A 107 -32.92 7.70 16.03
C LEU A 107 -32.77 8.59 14.79
N SER A 108 -31.80 8.26 13.93
CA SER A 108 -31.61 8.91 12.61
C SER A 108 -32.85 8.77 11.71
N GLN A 109 -33.56 7.65 11.76
CA GLN A 109 -34.77 7.42 10.98
C GLN A 109 -36.03 8.13 11.54
N MET A 110 -36.13 8.29 12.87
CA MET A 110 -37.28 8.94 13.51
C MET A 110 -37.17 10.47 13.52
N PHE A 111 -36.01 11.04 13.87
CA PHE A 111 -35.79 12.49 13.75
C PHE A 111 -35.55 12.95 12.30
N GLY A 112 -35.15 12.04 11.40
CA GLY A 112 -34.94 12.34 9.98
C GLY A 112 -36.21 12.41 9.11
N MET A 113 -37.41 12.16 9.67
CA MET A 113 -38.67 12.06 8.91
C MET A 113 -39.79 13.00 9.42
N GLY A 114 -39.45 13.95 10.29
CA GLY A 114 -40.39 14.93 10.86
C GLY A 114 -40.23 16.34 10.28
N MET A 115 -41.34 16.95 9.84
CA MET A 115 -41.50 18.38 9.58
C MET A 115 -40.61 19.01 8.47
N GLY A 116 -40.78 18.55 7.23
CA GLY A 116 -40.20 19.20 6.03
C GLY A 116 -41.18 19.25 4.84
N GLY A 117 -41.26 20.39 4.16
CA GLY A 117 -42.13 20.59 2.99
C GLY A 117 -41.64 19.88 1.70
N PRO A 118 -42.44 19.90 0.61
CA PRO A 118 -42.12 19.17 -0.61
C PRO A 118 -40.88 19.74 -1.33
N GLY A 119 -39.71 19.10 -1.16
CA GLY A 119 -38.44 19.69 -1.62
C GLY A 119 -37.21 18.78 -1.73
N GLY A 120 -37.29 17.69 -2.51
CA GLY A 120 -36.12 17.08 -3.20
C GLY A 120 -35.08 16.30 -2.36
N PRO A 121 -34.70 15.06 -2.75
CA PRO A 121 -33.65 14.31 -2.05
C PRO A 121 -32.24 14.87 -2.32
N GLY A 122 -31.44 15.04 -1.26
CA GLY A 122 -29.98 15.25 -1.37
C GLY A 122 -29.39 16.48 -0.66
N ALA A 123 -30.20 17.29 0.04
CA ALA A 123 -29.74 18.53 0.69
C ALA A 123 -29.13 18.33 2.09
N GLY A 124 -28.12 17.45 2.22
CA GLY A 124 -27.27 17.44 3.43
C GLY A 124 -26.47 18.76 3.56
N PRO A 125 -25.99 19.13 4.77
CA PRO A 125 -25.21 20.35 4.95
C PRO A 125 -24.02 20.40 4.00
N ARG A 126 -23.90 21.50 3.24
CA ARG A 126 -22.79 21.72 2.31
C ARG A 126 -21.48 21.87 3.08
N ARG A 127 -20.77 20.75 3.30
CA ARG A 127 -19.37 20.78 3.73
C ARG A 127 -18.59 21.72 2.80
N PRO A 128 -17.72 22.60 3.33
CA PRO A 128 -16.80 23.37 2.50
C PRO A 128 -16.04 22.44 1.55
N ARG A 129 -15.83 22.88 0.30
CA ARG A 129 -14.96 22.15 -0.62
C ARG A 129 -13.52 22.36 -0.18
N ARG A 130 -12.71 21.31 -0.15
CA ARG A 130 -11.25 21.41 -0.03
C ARG A 130 -10.69 21.81 -1.39
N GLY A 131 -9.72 22.70 -1.40
CA GLY A 131 -8.94 23.05 -2.58
C GLY A 131 -8.08 21.87 -3.08
N PRO A 132 -7.37 22.04 -4.21
CA PRO A 132 -6.34 21.10 -4.61
C PRO A 132 -5.19 21.10 -3.58
N ASP A 133 -4.53 19.95 -3.45
CA ASP A 133 -3.27 19.79 -2.74
C ASP A 133 -2.10 20.08 -3.70
N GLU A 134 -0.93 20.40 -3.17
CA GLU A 134 0.27 20.76 -3.95
C GLU A 134 1.39 19.74 -3.69
N ASP A 135 1.61 18.81 -4.63
CA ASP A 135 2.69 17.83 -4.56
C ASP A 135 4.02 18.43 -5.05
N GLN A 136 5.00 18.58 -4.16
CA GLN A 136 6.33 19.12 -4.47
C GLN A 136 7.43 18.09 -4.20
N PRO A 137 8.28 17.72 -5.17
CA PRO A 137 9.47 16.92 -4.91
C PRO A 137 10.51 17.76 -4.15
N TYR A 138 11.01 17.27 -3.02
CA TYR A 138 12.10 17.89 -2.28
C TYR A 138 13.33 16.97 -2.29
N LYS A 139 14.39 17.45 -2.96
CA LYS A 139 15.65 16.73 -3.06
C LYS A 139 16.40 16.72 -1.73
N VAL A 140 16.99 15.58 -1.38
CA VAL A 140 17.73 15.36 -0.13
C VAL A 140 18.96 14.48 -0.38
N THR A 141 20.09 14.86 0.20
CA THR A 141 21.29 14.02 0.20
C THR A 141 21.22 12.95 1.28
N LEU A 142 21.99 11.88 1.12
CA LEU A 142 22.03 10.76 2.07
C LEU A 142 22.52 11.19 3.47
N GLU A 143 23.44 12.15 3.56
CA GLU A 143 23.86 12.78 4.83
C GLU A 143 22.71 13.45 5.58
N GLU A 144 21.84 14.19 4.87
CA GLU A 144 20.73 14.91 5.47
C GLU A 144 19.64 13.95 5.96
N LEU A 145 19.47 12.83 5.27
CA LEU A 145 18.63 11.72 5.71
C LEU A 145 19.23 10.97 6.91
N TYR A 146 20.55 10.91 7.05
CA TYR A 146 21.23 10.30 8.20
C TYR A 146 21.11 11.18 9.46
N LYS A 147 21.55 12.43 9.36
CA LYS A 147 21.59 13.39 10.49
C LYS A 147 20.18 13.86 10.88
N GLY A 148 19.27 13.93 9.92
CA GLY A 148 18.00 14.66 10.02
C GLY A 148 18.24 16.16 9.87
N LYS A 149 17.32 16.87 9.23
CA LYS A 149 17.48 18.29 8.89
C LYS A 149 16.17 19.06 9.08
N THR A 150 16.29 20.30 9.54
CA THR A 150 15.17 21.25 9.53
C THR A 150 15.41 22.26 8.42
N VAL A 151 14.52 22.30 7.43
CA VAL A 151 14.65 23.09 6.20
C VAL A 151 13.65 24.25 6.22
N LYS A 152 14.10 25.44 5.82
CA LYS A 152 13.23 26.61 5.61
C LYS A 152 13.05 26.85 4.13
N PHE A 153 11.80 26.78 3.65
CA PHE A 153 11.44 26.93 2.25
C PHE A 153 10.47 28.10 2.06
N SER A 154 10.70 28.94 1.06
CA SER A 154 9.83 30.07 0.73
C SER A 154 8.79 29.69 -0.33
N ALA A 155 7.57 29.36 0.10
CA ALA A 155 6.45 29.07 -0.80
C ALA A 155 5.75 30.38 -1.22
N ASN A 156 5.32 30.46 -2.49
CA ASN A 156 4.54 31.59 -3.02
C ASN A 156 3.06 31.21 -3.08
N LYS A 157 2.31 31.52 -2.03
CA LYS A 157 0.93 31.07 -1.82
C LYS A 157 -0.09 32.12 -2.25
N GLN A 158 -1.18 31.71 -2.90
CA GLN A 158 -2.38 32.54 -3.01
C GLN A 158 -3.15 32.51 -1.69
N VAL A 159 -3.30 33.68 -1.08
CA VAL A 159 -4.05 33.92 0.15
C VAL A 159 -5.34 34.66 -0.20
N VAL A 160 -6.45 34.40 0.51
CA VAL A 160 -7.68 35.17 0.34
C VAL A 160 -7.44 36.63 0.73
N CYS A 161 -7.64 37.57 -0.20
CA CYS A 161 -7.26 38.97 -0.03
C CYS A 161 -7.94 39.60 1.19
N GLY A 162 -7.18 39.83 2.27
CA GLY A 162 -7.71 40.31 3.56
C GLY A 162 -8.47 41.64 3.49
N THR A 163 -8.20 42.48 2.48
CA THR A 163 -8.90 43.76 2.26
C THR A 163 -10.33 43.60 1.73
N CYS A 164 -10.66 42.50 1.02
CA CYS A 164 -12.01 42.22 0.53
C CYS A 164 -12.62 40.93 1.09
N LYS A 165 -11.87 40.15 1.87
CA LYS A 165 -12.25 38.84 2.43
C LYS A 165 -12.86 37.91 1.36
N GLY A 166 -12.22 37.86 0.19
CA GLY A 166 -12.64 37.03 -0.94
C GLY A 166 -13.80 37.60 -1.77
N SER A 167 -14.41 38.73 -1.41
CA SER A 167 -15.55 39.28 -2.18
C SER A 167 -15.16 39.92 -3.53
N GLY A 168 -13.87 40.24 -3.74
CA GLY A 168 -13.35 40.89 -4.95
C GLY A 168 -13.67 42.40 -5.08
N ALA A 169 -14.70 42.87 -4.36
CA ALA A 169 -15.14 44.26 -4.32
C ALA A 169 -14.32 45.12 -3.33
N LYS A 170 -14.51 46.44 -3.40
CA LYS A 170 -14.13 47.36 -2.33
C LYS A 170 -14.93 47.07 -1.05
N ALA A 171 -14.35 47.41 0.11
CA ALA A 171 -15.05 47.34 1.38
C ALA A 171 -16.43 48.04 1.29
N ASN A 172 -17.44 47.44 1.91
CA ASN A 172 -18.85 47.87 1.94
C ASN A 172 -19.61 47.82 0.60
N VAL A 173 -18.98 47.51 -0.54
CA VAL A 173 -19.70 47.27 -1.80
C VAL A 173 -20.04 45.79 -1.93
N LYS A 174 -21.33 45.45 -2.03
CA LYS A 174 -21.77 44.07 -2.36
C LYS A 174 -21.55 43.81 -3.86
N PRO A 175 -20.93 42.70 -4.27
CA PRO A 175 -20.83 42.35 -5.68
C PRO A 175 -22.21 42.05 -6.27
N GLN A 176 -22.39 42.29 -7.58
CA GLN A 176 -23.65 41.97 -8.27
C GLN A 176 -23.60 40.53 -8.79
N GLN A 177 -24.73 39.80 -8.74
CA GLN A 177 -24.81 38.46 -9.31
C GLN A 177 -24.56 38.51 -10.83
N CYS A 178 -23.70 37.64 -11.37
CA CYS A 178 -23.33 37.70 -12.79
C CYS A 178 -24.48 37.22 -13.69
N GLU A 179 -24.99 38.14 -14.53
CA GLU A 179 -26.12 37.91 -15.45
C GLU A 179 -25.94 36.68 -16.36
N LYS A 180 -24.74 36.46 -16.91
CA LYS A 180 -24.45 35.38 -17.90
C LYS A 180 -24.55 33.96 -17.32
N CYS A 181 -24.24 33.77 -16.04
CA CYS A 181 -24.30 32.46 -15.36
C CYS A 181 -25.35 32.43 -14.23
N ARG A 182 -26.06 33.53 -13.98
CA ARG A 182 -26.99 33.72 -12.85
C ARG A 182 -26.39 33.28 -11.50
N GLY A 183 -25.11 33.57 -11.27
CA GLY A 183 -24.41 33.17 -10.04
C GLY A 183 -23.81 31.75 -10.04
N ALA A 184 -24.06 30.91 -11.05
CA ALA A 184 -23.57 29.54 -11.08
C ALA A 184 -22.05 29.40 -11.36
N GLY A 185 -21.36 30.48 -11.71
CA GLY A 185 -19.92 30.50 -12.03
C GLY A 185 -19.55 29.88 -13.38
N MET A 186 -20.33 28.91 -13.88
CA MET A 186 -20.18 28.25 -15.16
C MET A 186 -21.29 28.65 -16.14
N ALA A 187 -21.06 28.47 -17.44
CA ALA A 187 -22.03 28.69 -18.51
C ALA A 187 -21.95 27.56 -19.55
N GLU A 188 -23.07 27.27 -20.23
CA GLU A 188 -23.04 26.40 -21.39
C GLU A 188 -22.41 27.12 -22.58
N ALA A 189 -21.44 26.48 -23.23
CA ALA A 189 -20.89 26.86 -24.53
C ALA A 189 -21.11 25.72 -25.53
N PHE A 190 -21.36 26.07 -26.79
CA PHE A 190 -21.42 25.09 -27.88
C PHE A 190 -20.05 25.02 -28.53
N ARG A 191 -19.39 23.86 -28.40
CA ARG A 191 -18.10 23.58 -29.05
C ARG A 191 -18.37 22.72 -30.28
N GLN A 192 -17.96 23.19 -31.45
CA GLN A 192 -18.04 22.38 -32.66
C GLN A 192 -16.90 21.35 -32.64
N VAL A 193 -17.26 20.07 -32.65
CA VAL A 193 -16.32 18.93 -32.59
C VAL A 193 -16.05 18.35 -33.98
N GLY A 194 -16.90 18.68 -34.96
CA GLY A 194 -16.69 18.39 -36.37
C GLY A 194 -17.71 19.10 -37.27
N PRO A 195 -17.65 18.94 -38.60
CA PRO A 195 -18.67 19.44 -39.51
C PRO A 195 -20.07 18.96 -39.08
N GLY A 196 -21.00 19.90 -38.87
CA GLY A 196 -22.37 19.61 -38.41
C GLY A 196 -22.54 19.15 -36.95
N MET A 197 -21.47 18.82 -36.21
CA MET A 197 -21.58 18.27 -34.85
C MET A 197 -21.12 19.28 -33.78
N VAL A 198 -22.08 19.88 -33.08
CA VAL A 198 -21.87 20.73 -31.91
C VAL A 198 -22.17 19.99 -30.60
N ARG A 199 -21.23 20.02 -29.66
CA ARG A 199 -21.39 19.49 -28.30
C ARG A 199 -21.61 20.64 -27.32
N LYS A 200 -22.59 20.50 -26.43
CA LYS A 200 -22.68 21.36 -25.23
C LYS A 200 -21.55 21.01 -24.27
N GLU A 201 -20.74 22.00 -23.93
CA GLU A 201 -19.68 21.91 -22.93
C GLU A 201 -19.95 22.93 -21.82
N THR A 202 -19.72 22.54 -20.57
CA THR A 202 -19.85 23.45 -19.42
C THR A 202 -18.51 24.13 -19.21
N VAL A 203 -18.45 25.44 -19.49
CA VAL A 203 -17.21 26.23 -19.45
C VAL A 203 -17.29 27.22 -18.28
N ILE A 204 -16.15 27.61 -17.72
CA ILE A 204 -16.06 28.67 -16.72
C ILE A 204 -16.59 29.98 -17.35
N CYS A 205 -17.51 30.67 -16.68
CA CYS A 205 -18.16 31.84 -17.25
C CYS A 205 -17.20 33.04 -17.31
N ASP A 206 -16.73 33.36 -18.51
CA ASP A 206 -15.80 34.45 -18.84
C ASP A 206 -16.17 35.83 -18.26
N ARG A 207 -17.44 36.15 -18.03
CA ARG A 207 -17.85 37.41 -17.39
C ARG A 207 -17.63 37.47 -15.87
N CYS A 208 -17.41 36.34 -15.19
CA CYS A 208 -17.16 36.30 -13.75
C CYS A 208 -16.00 35.39 -13.31
N GLU A 209 -15.26 34.78 -14.24
CA GLU A 209 -14.08 33.94 -13.96
C GLU A 209 -14.37 32.88 -12.88
N GLY A 210 -15.51 32.19 -13.00
CA GLY A 210 -15.94 31.15 -12.06
C GLY A 210 -16.55 31.64 -10.74
N SER A 211 -16.42 32.92 -10.38
CA SER A 211 -16.85 33.46 -9.07
C SER A 211 -18.37 33.61 -8.87
N GLY A 212 -19.16 33.48 -9.94
CA GLY A 212 -20.60 33.78 -9.95
C GLY A 212 -20.95 35.27 -9.79
N ASN A 213 -19.98 36.12 -9.45
CA ASN A 213 -20.17 37.48 -8.99
C ASN A 213 -19.41 38.48 -9.87
N PHE A 214 -20.09 39.54 -10.29
CA PHE A 214 -19.54 40.59 -11.15
C PHE A 214 -19.30 41.87 -10.36
N CYS A 215 -18.06 42.35 -10.38
CA CYS A 215 -17.69 43.68 -9.89
C CYS A 215 -17.40 44.59 -11.09
N LYS A 216 -18.17 45.69 -11.19
CA LYS A 216 -17.83 46.80 -12.10
C LYS A 216 -16.43 47.31 -11.79
N GLU A 217 -15.70 47.76 -12.80
CA GLU A 217 -14.28 48.10 -12.66
C GLU A 217 -14.01 49.14 -11.56
N LYS A 218 -14.86 50.18 -11.47
CA LYS A 218 -14.82 51.21 -10.43
C LYS A 218 -14.97 50.65 -9.01
N ASP A 219 -15.52 49.45 -8.84
CA ASP A 219 -15.87 48.84 -7.56
C ASP A 219 -14.94 47.67 -7.18
N ARG A 220 -13.99 47.31 -8.04
CA ARG A 220 -12.98 46.27 -7.77
C ARG A 220 -12.05 46.67 -6.61
N CYS A 221 -11.66 45.70 -5.79
CA CYS A 221 -10.70 45.88 -4.70
C CYS A 221 -9.33 46.34 -5.24
N LYS A 222 -8.70 47.35 -4.62
CA LYS A 222 -7.41 47.89 -5.06
C LYS A 222 -6.26 46.87 -5.00
N LYS A 223 -6.22 45.99 -3.98
CA LYS A 223 -5.15 44.97 -3.83
C LYS A 223 -5.27 43.86 -4.89
N CYS A 224 -6.36 43.10 -4.87
CA CYS A 224 -6.53 41.94 -5.77
C CYS A 224 -7.02 42.28 -7.19
N LYS A 225 -7.31 43.56 -7.50
CA LYS A 225 -7.86 44.04 -8.78
C LYS A 225 -9.10 43.28 -9.28
N GLY A 226 -9.88 42.70 -8.35
CA GLY A 226 -11.04 41.84 -8.62
C GLY A 226 -10.80 40.33 -8.47
N LYS A 227 -9.55 39.84 -8.53
CA LYS A 227 -9.20 38.39 -8.53
C LYS A 227 -9.54 37.61 -7.24
N ARG A 228 -9.98 38.28 -6.18
CA ARG A 228 -10.32 37.73 -4.85
C ARG A 228 -9.14 37.17 -4.02
N THR A 229 -8.09 36.65 -4.64
CA THR A 229 -6.83 36.23 -4.00
C THR A 229 -5.72 37.29 -4.12
N THR A 230 -4.66 37.14 -3.32
CA THR A 230 -3.38 37.87 -3.42
C THR A 230 -2.23 36.90 -3.18
N SER A 231 -1.16 36.99 -3.97
CA SER A 231 0.06 36.21 -3.78
C SER A 231 0.88 36.75 -2.60
N GLU A 232 1.19 35.90 -1.62
CA GLU A 232 2.00 36.21 -0.45
C GLU A 232 3.09 35.14 -0.28
N THR A 233 4.36 35.56 -0.22
CA THR A 233 5.49 34.67 0.01
C THR A 233 5.58 34.34 1.50
N LYS A 234 5.51 33.05 1.85
CA LYS A 234 5.57 32.57 3.22
C LYS A 234 6.75 31.62 3.39
N VAL A 235 7.57 31.86 4.41
CA VAL A 235 8.60 30.89 4.82
C VAL A 235 7.92 29.82 5.66
N LEU A 236 8.01 28.58 5.19
CA LEU A 236 7.57 27.35 5.85
C LEU A 236 8.79 26.60 6.38
N GLU A 237 8.62 25.88 7.48
CA GLU A 237 9.67 25.11 8.13
C GLU A 237 9.28 23.62 8.14
N ILE A 238 10.16 22.78 7.60
CA ILE A 238 9.93 21.35 7.37
C ILE A 238 10.99 20.58 8.16
N TYR A 239 10.56 19.72 9.07
CA TYR A 239 11.45 18.79 9.76
C TYR A 239 11.50 17.46 9.01
N ILE A 240 12.69 17.09 8.55
CA ILE A 240 13.00 15.82 7.90
C ILE A 240 13.65 14.92 8.97
N PRO A 241 12.94 13.93 9.52
CA PRO A 241 13.47 13.09 10.58
C PRO A 241 14.55 12.14 10.05
N ARG A 242 15.51 11.81 10.91
CA ARG A 242 16.57 10.82 10.63
C ARG A 242 15.98 9.49 10.15
N GLY A 243 16.61 8.87 9.16
CA GLY A 243 16.19 7.58 8.62
C GLY A 243 14.97 7.63 7.70
N SER A 244 14.49 8.82 7.29
CA SER A 244 13.41 8.94 6.30
C SER A 244 13.77 8.22 5.00
N GLN A 245 12.77 7.74 4.26
CA GLN A 245 12.97 6.92 3.05
C GLN A 245 12.78 7.74 1.77
N ASN A 246 13.43 7.32 0.68
CA ASN A 246 13.15 7.85 -0.65
C ASN A 246 11.67 7.65 -1.01
N GLY A 247 11.01 8.67 -1.55
CA GLY A 247 9.57 8.72 -1.79
C GLY A 247 8.70 8.93 -0.54
N GLU A 248 9.28 9.17 0.64
CA GLU A 248 8.49 9.44 1.85
C GLU A 248 7.79 10.82 1.77
N ARG A 249 6.54 10.86 2.27
CA ARG A 249 5.65 12.02 2.15
C ARG A 249 5.56 12.79 3.47
N ILE A 250 5.95 14.06 3.45
CA ILE A 250 5.78 15.01 4.55
C ILE A 250 4.69 16.01 4.16
N VAL A 251 3.67 16.18 5.01
CA VAL A 251 2.47 16.97 4.70
C VAL A 251 2.43 18.23 5.58
N LEU A 252 2.26 19.40 4.96
CA LEU A 252 1.96 20.67 5.64
C LEU A 252 0.46 20.99 5.46
N GLU A 253 -0.32 20.73 6.52
CA GLU A 253 -1.78 20.85 6.50
C GLU A 253 -2.25 22.29 6.24
N GLY A 254 -3.15 22.46 5.26
CA GLY A 254 -3.72 23.76 4.90
C GLY A 254 -2.73 24.77 4.28
N GLU A 255 -1.49 24.37 3.99
CA GLU A 255 -0.47 25.29 3.47
C GLU A 255 -0.52 25.52 1.95
N ALA A 256 -1.31 24.79 1.17
CA ALA A 256 -1.49 25.05 -0.26
C ALA A 256 -2.37 26.30 -0.53
N ASP A 257 -2.60 26.59 -1.81
CA ASP A 257 -3.37 27.74 -2.30
C ASP A 257 -4.78 27.85 -1.69
N GLN A 258 -5.13 29.06 -1.23
CA GLN A 258 -6.45 29.37 -0.71
C GLN A 258 -7.37 29.93 -1.81
N PHE A 259 -8.48 29.23 -2.04
CA PHE A 259 -9.55 29.72 -2.90
C PHE A 259 -10.69 30.30 -2.06
N PRO A 260 -11.34 31.40 -2.49
CA PRO A 260 -12.58 31.85 -1.87
C PRO A 260 -13.61 30.71 -1.87
N ASP A 261 -14.41 30.65 -0.81
CA ASP A 261 -15.49 29.66 -0.63
C ASP A 261 -15.01 28.20 -0.45
N GLN A 262 -13.71 27.99 -0.17
CA GLN A 262 -13.07 26.67 0.02
C GLN A 262 -12.12 26.67 1.22
N THR A 263 -11.88 25.50 1.82
CA THR A 263 -10.73 25.29 2.73
C THR A 263 -9.48 25.01 1.90
N PRO A 264 -8.28 25.50 2.28
CA PRO A 264 -7.06 25.17 1.55
C PRO A 264 -6.80 23.66 1.51
N GLY A 265 -6.04 23.23 0.50
CA GLY A 265 -5.40 21.92 0.49
C GLY A 265 -4.09 21.91 1.27
N ASP A 266 -3.40 20.79 1.26
CA ASP A 266 -2.12 20.59 1.95
C ASP A 266 -0.96 20.64 0.95
N ILE A 267 0.23 21.09 1.37
CA ILE A 267 1.45 20.90 0.57
C ILE A 267 2.05 19.54 0.94
N VAL A 268 2.28 18.70 -0.06
CA VAL A 268 2.80 17.34 0.09
C VAL A 268 4.21 17.30 -0.47
N PHE A 269 5.21 17.31 0.41
CA PHE A 269 6.60 17.12 0.04
C PHE A 269 6.88 15.64 -0.14
N HIS A 270 7.37 15.24 -1.31
CA HIS A 270 7.89 13.91 -1.57
C HIS A 270 9.41 13.98 -1.51
N LEU A 271 10.04 13.28 -0.57
CA LEU A 271 11.49 13.24 -0.47
C LEU A 271 12.07 12.49 -1.68
N ALA A 272 12.99 13.11 -2.40
CA ALA A 272 13.74 12.51 -3.50
C ALA A 272 15.21 12.38 -3.08
N GLU A 273 15.65 11.15 -2.83
CA GLU A 273 17.02 10.85 -2.46
C GLU A 273 17.95 11.07 -3.66
N GLU A 274 18.93 11.96 -3.52
CA GLU A 274 19.99 12.15 -4.51
C GLU A 274 21.04 11.05 -4.39
N PRO A 275 21.58 10.51 -5.51
CA PRO A 275 22.64 9.51 -5.46
C PRO A 275 23.90 10.09 -4.80
N HIS A 276 24.66 9.23 -4.12
CA HIS A 276 25.87 9.58 -3.40
C HIS A 276 27.03 8.73 -3.93
N ASP A 277 28.19 9.35 -4.17
CA ASP A 277 29.32 8.72 -4.84
C ASP A 277 29.86 7.49 -4.07
N GLU A 278 30.16 7.65 -2.77
CA GLU A 278 30.68 6.55 -1.93
C GLU A 278 29.63 5.53 -1.44
N PHE A 279 28.33 5.85 -1.42
CA PHE A 279 27.31 5.09 -0.68
C PHE A 279 26.04 4.81 -1.49
N THR A 280 25.77 3.53 -1.75
CA THR A 280 24.45 3.07 -2.20
C THR A 280 23.60 2.63 -1.01
N ARG A 281 22.36 3.12 -0.91
CA ARG A 281 21.42 2.78 0.17
C ARG A 281 20.49 1.65 -0.22
N ILE A 282 20.39 0.61 0.62
CA ILE A 282 19.45 -0.50 0.47
C ILE A 282 18.54 -0.57 1.71
N GLY A 283 17.49 0.26 1.70
CA GLY A 283 16.51 0.35 2.78
C GLY A 283 17.07 1.06 4.03
N ASN A 284 17.51 0.27 5.02
CA ASN A 284 18.22 0.79 6.20
C ASN A 284 19.71 0.49 6.16
N ASP A 285 20.15 -0.44 5.29
CA ASP A 285 21.54 -0.83 5.18
C ASP A 285 22.23 0.04 4.11
N LEU A 286 23.55 0.17 4.23
CA LEU A 286 24.41 0.88 3.28
C LEU A 286 25.37 -0.10 2.62
N SER A 287 25.70 0.13 1.36
CA SER A 287 26.81 -0.53 0.68
C SER A 287 27.77 0.50 0.09
N ALA A 288 29.07 0.29 0.31
CA ALA A 288 30.14 1.12 -0.23
C ALA A 288 31.27 0.24 -0.77
N GLU A 289 32.09 0.78 -1.67
CA GLU A 289 33.25 0.09 -2.20
C GLU A 289 34.46 0.29 -1.27
N LEU A 290 35.24 -0.78 -1.10
CA LEU A 290 36.42 -0.81 -0.25
C LEU A 290 37.63 -1.13 -1.12
N ASN A 291 38.31 -0.07 -1.55
CA ASN A 291 39.56 -0.16 -2.28
C ASN A 291 40.73 -0.51 -1.34
N VAL A 292 41.36 -1.64 -1.62
CA VAL A 292 42.46 -2.23 -0.86
C VAL A 292 43.59 -2.57 -1.82
N SER A 293 44.82 -2.14 -1.53
CA SER A 293 45.96 -2.55 -2.37
C SER A 293 46.25 -4.05 -2.22
N LEU A 294 46.78 -4.70 -3.26
CA LEU A 294 47.16 -6.14 -3.19
C LEU A 294 48.06 -6.47 -1.98
N ALA A 295 48.94 -5.55 -1.58
CA ALA A 295 49.79 -5.69 -0.40
C ALA A 295 49.01 -5.69 0.93
N GLU A 296 47.98 -4.85 1.06
CA GLU A 296 47.07 -4.84 2.22
C GLU A 296 46.13 -6.05 2.22
N ALA A 297 45.67 -6.49 1.05
CA ALA A 297 44.76 -7.63 0.89
C ALA A 297 45.41 -8.97 1.29
N LEU A 298 46.73 -9.12 1.07
CA LEU A 298 47.52 -10.28 1.51
C LEU A 298 48.12 -10.10 2.91
N GLY A 299 48.63 -8.90 3.22
CA GLY A 299 49.41 -8.62 4.41
C GLY A 299 48.58 -8.28 5.66
N GLY A 300 47.31 -7.94 5.50
CA GLY A 300 46.48 -7.33 6.55
C GLY A 300 46.82 -5.85 6.76
N PHE A 301 45.83 -5.06 7.21
CA PHE A 301 45.96 -3.61 7.39
C PHE A 301 45.28 -3.11 8.66
N SER A 302 45.66 -1.92 9.11
CA SER A 302 44.99 -1.20 10.20
C SER A 302 44.97 0.28 9.86
N ARG A 303 43.85 0.76 9.31
CA ARG A 303 43.69 2.17 8.90
C ARG A 303 42.24 2.62 9.03
N VAL A 304 42.04 3.95 8.96
CA VAL A 304 40.74 4.50 8.57
C VAL A 304 40.50 4.10 7.11
N VAL A 305 39.37 3.47 6.87
CA VAL A 305 39.01 2.93 5.56
C VAL A 305 38.22 3.94 4.74
N LEU A 306 37.18 4.52 5.34
CA LEU A 306 36.20 5.38 4.68
C LEU A 306 35.58 6.35 5.68
N THR A 307 35.15 7.51 5.18
CA THR A 307 34.44 8.55 5.95
C THR A 307 32.95 8.28 5.97
N HIS A 308 32.41 7.94 7.14
CA HIS A 308 30.97 7.78 7.31
C HIS A 308 30.23 9.10 7.07
N LEU A 309 28.94 9.04 6.68
CA LEU A 309 28.01 10.16 6.51
C LEU A 309 27.97 11.17 7.69
N ASP A 310 28.44 10.80 8.88
CA ASP A 310 28.59 11.69 10.05
C ASP A 310 29.81 12.64 9.96
N GLY A 311 30.74 12.40 9.03
CA GLY A 311 32.12 12.91 9.09
C GLY A 311 33.05 12.08 10.01
N ARG A 312 32.58 10.93 10.51
CA ARG A 312 33.37 10.01 11.36
C ARG A 312 34.12 9.00 10.46
N GLY A 313 35.45 8.93 10.57
CA GLY A 313 36.22 7.88 9.89
C GLY A 313 36.01 6.51 10.54
N ILE A 314 35.68 5.49 9.74
CA ILE A 314 35.60 4.10 10.21
C ILE A 314 37.01 3.50 10.17
N HIS A 315 37.56 3.18 11.35
CA HIS A 315 38.81 2.42 11.46
C HIS A 315 38.52 0.92 11.39
N MET A 316 39.26 0.20 10.55
CA MET A 316 39.23 -1.26 10.48
C MET A 316 40.63 -1.84 10.65
N GLU A 317 40.71 -2.93 11.39
CA GLU A 317 41.92 -3.74 11.58
C GLU A 317 41.65 -5.15 11.02
N ARG A 318 42.57 -5.67 10.21
CA ARG A 318 42.57 -7.04 9.71
C ARG A 318 43.91 -7.70 10.03
N GLN A 319 43.87 -8.82 10.74
CA GLN A 319 45.08 -9.51 11.18
C GLN A 319 45.82 -10.14 10.00
N ARG A 320 47.16 -10.20 10.10
CA ARG A 320 48.04 -10.72 9.06
C ARG A 320 47.76 -12.20 8.80
N GLY A 321 47.57 -12.57 7.54
CA GLY A 321 47.24 -13.93 7.12
C GLY A 321 45.75 -14.18 6.86
N GLU A 322 44.86 -13.27 7.22
CA GLU A 322 43.47 -13.29 6.74
C GLU A 322 43.36 -12.60 5.39
N ILE A 323 43.58 -13.37 4.32
CA ILE A 323 43.56 -12.89 2.92
C ILE A 323 42.17 -12.38 2.53
N LEU A 324 42.12 -11.18 1.96
CA LEU A 324 40.96 -10.63 1.25
C LEU A 324 40.99 -10.99 -0.23
N ARG A 325 39.81 -11.23 -0.82
CA ARG A 325 39.63 -11.50 -2.25
C ARG A 325 38.83 -10.37 -2.91
N PRO A 326 39.04 -10.10 -4.21
CA PRO A 326 38.13 -9.25 -4.98
C PRO A 326 36.69 -9.78 -4.88
N GLY A 327 35.74 -8.90 -4.58
CA GLY A 327 34.33 -9.24 -4.40
C GLY A 327 33.95 -9.85 -3.04
N ASP A 328 34.89 -10.00 -2.08
CA ASP A 328 34.53 -10.33 -0.70
C ASP A 328 33.67 -9.20 -0.10
N ILE A 329 32.62 -9.55 0.66
CA ILE A 329 31.73 -8.57 1.31
C ILE A 329 31.99 -8.58 2.82
N LEU A 330 32.53 -7.47 3.34
CA LEU A 330 32.75 -7.28 4.77
C LEU A 330 31.57 -6.55 5.40
N LYS A 331 31.06 -7.05 6.54
CA LYS A 331 29.94 -6.42 7.26
C LYS A 331 30.43 -5.66 8.49
N VAL A 332 30.22 -4.35 8.51
CA VAL A 332 30.40 -3.48 9.68
C VAL A 332 29.03 -3.28 10.33
N ALA A 333 28.83 -3.89 11.49
CA ALA A 333 27.53 -3.90 12.16
C ALA A 333 27.21 -2.53 12.79
N GLY A 334 25.96 -2.06 12.61
CA GLY A 334 25.45 -0.85 13.26
C GLY A 334 25.96 0.50 12.71
N GLU A 335 26.63 0.55 11.56
CA GLU A 335 26.98 1.81 10.86
C GLU A 335 26.24 1.97 9.52
N GLY A 336 25.04 1.39 9.38
CA GLY A 336 24.06 1.74 8.35
C GLY A 336 23.16 2.92 8.76
N MET A 337 22.07 3.15 8.03
CA MET A 337 21.14 4.26 8.27
C MET A 337 20.37 4.08 9.61
N PRO A 338 20.10 5.18 10.35
CA PRO A 338 19.31 5.11 11.58
C PRO A 338 17.84 4.75 11.31
N GLN A 339 17.20 4.01 12.21
CA GLN A 339 15.78 3.73 12.12
C GLN A 339 14.93 4.92 12.60
N LYS A 340 13.91 5.30 11.81
CA LYS A 340 12.99 6.41 12.11
C LYS A 340 12.19 6.27 13.43
N ARG A 341 12.15 5.09 14.04
CA ARG A 341 11.43 4.80 15.30
C ARG A 341 12.30 4.18 16.40
N GLY A 342 13.63 4.32 16.30
CA GLY A 342 14.56 3.82 17.31
C GLY A 342 15.87 4.60 17.35
N GLU A 343 16.82 4.10 18.13
CA GLU A 343 18.23 4.51 18.09
C GLU A 343 19.12 3.50 17.36
N GLU A 344 18.58 2.32 17.08
CA GLU A 344 19.19 1.31 16.22
C GLU A 344 19.45 1.87 14.82
N LYS A 345 20.59 1.45 14.25
CA LYS A 345 21.00 1.67 12.88
C LYS A 345 20.94 0.35 12.10
N GLY A 346 20.88 0.42 10.77
CA GLY A 346 21.18 -0.72 9.91
C GLY A 346 22.67 -1.05 9.92
N ASP A 347 23.09 -1.86 8.94
CA ASP A 347 24.48 -2.29 8.79
C ASP A 347 25.14 -1.70 7.53
N LEU A 348 26.47 -1.61 7.54
CA LEU A 348 27.28 -1.21 6.38
C LEU A 348 27.97 -2.44 5.78
N TYR A 349 27.82 -2.63 4.47
CA TYR A 349 28.46 -3.70 3.70
C TYR A 349 29.52 -3.09 2.79
N LEU A 350 30.76 -3.50 2.98
CA LEU A 350 31.91 -3.05 2.19
C LEU A 350 32.26 -4.12 1.16
N ILE A 351 32.12 -3.78 -0.11
CA ILE A 351 32.48 -4.65 -1.25
C ILE A 351 33.97 -4.45 -1.51
N VAL A 352 34.78 -5.48 -1.29
CA VAL A 352 36.23 -5.37 -1.44
C VAL A 352 36.61 -5.35 -2.92
N ASN A 353 37.18 -4.23 -3.33
CA ASN A 353 37.88 -4.07 -4.61
C ASN A 353 39.38 -4.11 -4.34
N VAL A 354 40.13 -4.89 -5.13
CA VAL A 354 41.58 -5.04 -4.95
C VAL A 354 42.31 -4.32 -6.06
N GLU A 355 43.01 -3.24 -5.71
CA GLU A 355 43.84 -2.49 -6.63
C GLU A 355 45.18 -3.24 -6.83
N PHE A 356 45.42 -3.65 -8.08
CA PHE A 356 46.68 -4.23 -8.53
C PHE A 356 47.64 -3.12 -8.96
N PRO A 357 48.97 -3.32 -8.83
CA PRO A 357 49.97 -2.35 -9.30
C PRO A 357 49.99 -2.27 -10.84
N GLU A 358 50.42 -1.12 -11.38
CA GLU A 358 50.59 -0.88 -12.81
C GLU A 358 51.62 -1.85 -13.46
N ASP A 359 51.44 -2.13 -14.75
CA ASP A 359 52.33 -3.01 -15.51
C ASP A 359 53.77 -2.46 -15.57
N GLY A 360 54.75 -3.35 -15.40
CA GLY A 360 56.17 -2.98 -15.31
C GLY A 360 56.60 -2.37 -13.96
N TRP A 361 55.76 -2.50 -12.92
CA TRP A 361 56.09 -2.15 -11.52
C TRP A 361 57.36 -2.85 -11.00
N LEU A 362 57.58 -4.13 -11.34
CA LEU A 362 58.84 -4.85 -11.10
C LEU A 362 59.74 -4.81 -12.35
N LYS A 363 61.04 -4.57 -12.16
CA LYS A 363 61.99 -4.33 -13.27
C LYS A 363 63.17 -5.29 -13.31
N ASP A 364 63.47 -5.96 -12.21
CA ASP A 364 64.54 -6.97 -12.14
C ASP A 364 63.95 -8.39 -12.11
N ASP A 365 64.42 -9.29 -12.98
CA ASP A 365 64.01 -10.71 -13.00
C ASP A 365 64.08 -11.39 -11.63
N LYS A 366 65.04 -10.96 -10.79
CA LYS A 366 65.26 -11.45 -9.42
C LYS A 366 64.11 -11.15 -8.47
N GLU A 367 63.33 -10.10 -8.74
CA GLU A 367 62.17 -9.70 -7.95
C GLU A 367 60.96 -10.58 -8.29
N TYR A 368 60.74 -10.87 -9.58
CA TYR A 368 59.78 -11.89 -10.03
C TYR A 368 60.15 -13.27 -9.45
N ASP A 369 61.44 -13.61 -9.47
CA ASP A 369 61.97 -14.84 -8.92
C ASP A 369 61.83 -14.91 -7.38
N ALA A 370 61.73 -13.77 -6.68
CA ALA A 370 61.40 -13.72 -5.25
C ALA A 370 59.88 -13.83 -5.01
N LEU A 371 59.06 -13.16 -5.82
CA LEU A 371 57.60 -13.22 -5.74
C LEU A 371 57.07 -14.65 -5.98
N ASN A 372 57.62 -15.35 -6.98
CA ASN A 372 57.31 -16.75 -7.28
C ASN A 372 57.69 -17.74 -6.15
N LYS A 373 58.52 -17.32 -5.17
CA LYS A 373 58.86 -18.12 -3.98
C LYS A 373 57.97 -17.79 -2.77
N LEU A 374 57.21 -16.70 -2.83
CA LEU A 374 56.28 -16.24 -1.78
C LEU A 374 54.82 -16.61 -2.07
N LEU A 375 54.45 -16.65 -3.35
CA LEU A 375 53.12 -17.07 -3.81
C LEU A 375 53.02 -18.61 -3.91
N PRO A 376 51.81 -19.19 -3.85
CA PRO A 376 51.62 -20.61 -4.10
C PRO A 376 52.04 -20.96 -5.55
N PRO A 377 52.59 -22.17 -5.79
CA PRO A 377 53.01 -22.56 -7.13
C PRO A 377 51.83 -22.64 -8.10
N PRO A 378 52.04 -22.35 -9.40
CA PRO A 378 50.98 -22.46 -10.40
C PRO A 378 50.45 -23.90 -10.50
N PRO A 379 49.19 -24.10 -10.94
CA PRO A 379 48.67 -25.43 -11.23
C PRO A 379 49.52 -26.13 -12.29
N PRO A 380 49.62 -27.48 -12.27
CA PRO A 380 50.38 -28.21 -13.29
C PRO A 380 49.80 -27.94 -14.68
N PRO A 381 50.65 -27.77 -15.71
CA PRO A 381 50.19 -27.50 -17.07
C PRO A 381 49.34 -28.66 -17.60
N ILE A 382 48.27 -28.32 -18.32
CA ILE A 382 47.36 -29.29 -18.92
C ILE A 382 48.07 -29.92 -20.14
N THR A 383 48.37 -31.22 -20.07
CA THR A 383 48.98 -31.95 -21.17
C THR A 383 47.93 -32.38 -22.19
N ALA A 384 47.98 -31.79 -23.39
CA ALA A 384 47.27 -32.26 -24.58
C ALA A 384 48.24 -33.00 -25.53
N GLU A 385 47.72 -33.86 -26.39
CA GLU A 385 48.53 -34.58 -27.41
C GLU A 385 48.82 -33.72 -28.65
N GLU A 386 48.02 -32.67 -28.85
CA GLU A 386 48.11 -31.67 -29.92
C GLU A 386 47.94 -30.30 -29.25
N VAL A 387 48.78 -29.33 -29.62
CA VAL A 387 48.84 -27.99 -28.99
C VAL A 387 48.98 -26.96 -30.11
N ASP A 388 47.92 -26.19 -30.34
CA ASP A 388 47.94 -25.05 -31.24
C ASP A 388 48.56 -23.83 -30.54
N GLU A 389 49.50 -23.16 -31.20
CA GLU A 389 49.98 -21.84 -30.78
C GLU A 389 48.96 -20.80 -31.24
N VAL A 390 48.25 -20.18 -30.29
CA VAL A 390 47.18 -19.20 -30.55
C VAL A 390 47.61 -17.83 -30.04
N GLU A 391 47.73 -16.86 -30.95
CA GLU A 391 47.87 -15.45 -30.60
C GLU A 391 46.56 -14.94 -29.98
N TYR A 392 46.65 -14.22 -28.86
CA TYR A 392 45.49 -13.60 -28.21
C TYR A 392 45.48 -12.09 -28.49
N GLU A 393 44.29 -11.56 -28.77
CA GLU A 393 44.04 -10.12 -28.83
C GLU A 393 43.46 -9.67 -27.48
N GLU A 394 44.00 -8.60 -26.91
CA GLU A 394 43.41 -7.97 -25.73
C GLU A 394 42.19 -7.13 -26.15
N VAL A 395 41.03 -7.40 -25.56
CA VAL A 395 39.77 -6.71 -25.85
C VAL A 395 39.20 -6.08 -24.58
N ASP A 396 38.90 -4.79 -24.64
CA ASP A 396 38.50 -3.97 -23.47
C ASP A 396 37.20 -4.44 -22.78
N SER A 397 36.38 -5.22 -23.48
CA SER A 397 35.10 -5.72 -22.94
C SER A 397 34.67 -7.05 -23.55
N LEU A 398 33.96 -7.85 -22.73
CA LEU A 398 33.38 -9.12 -23.15
C LEU A 398 32.21 -8.93 -24.14
N ASP A 399 31.68 -7.71 -24.28
CA ASP A 399 30.57 -7.38 -25.18
C ASP A 399 30.98 -7.47 -26.66
N SER A 400 32.28 -7.52 -26.95
CA SER A 400 32.83 -7.88 -28.26
C SER A 400 32.58 -9.34 -28.66
N MET A 401 32.25 -10.22 -27.70
CA MET A 401 32.13 -11.67 -27.90
C MET A 401 30.95 -12.02 -28.81
N GLY A 402 31.27 -12.34 -30.06
CA GLY A 402 30.30 -12.75 -31.07
C GLY A 402 29.99 -11.70 -32.14
N ALA A 403 30.58 -10.50 -32.07
CA ALA A 403 30.44 -9.48 -33.13
C ALA A 403 30.87 -10.03 -34.51
N ASN A 404 31.98 -10.75 -34.57
CA ASN A 404 32.48 -11.42 -35.78
C ASN A 404 31.82 -12.79 -36.06
N SER A 405 30.78 -13.21 -35.33
CA SER A 405 30.18 -14.56 -35.49
C SER A 405 29.35 -14.75 -36.76
N GLY A 406 28.81 -13.66 -37.31
CA GLY A 406 27.90 -13.69 -38.46
C GLY A 406 26.54 -14.36 -38.21
N ASP A 407 26.18 -14.72 -36.97
CA ASP A 407 24.82 -15.21 -36.64
C ASP A 407 23.85 -14.00 -36.57
N PRO A 408 22.79 -13.92 -37.41
CA PRO A 408 21.80 -12.84 -37.40
C PRO A 408 20.93 -12.76 -36.12
N ARG A 409 21.23 -13.57 -35.10
CA ARG A 409 20.66 -13.46 -33.74
C ARG A 409 21.54 -12.66 -32.79
N PHE A 410 22.80 -12.41 -33.14
CA PHE A 410 23.79 -11.72 -32.33
C PHE A 410 24.28 -10.43 -33.00
N GLY A 411 24.46 -10.43 -34.33
CA GLY A 411 24.56 -9.21 -35.12
C GLY A 411 23.15 -8.71 -35.49
N GLY A 412 22.66 -7.68 -34.80
CA GLY A 412 21.28 -7.21 -34.97
C GLY A 412 20.88 -6.10 -33.99
N GLU A 413 21.60 -4.98 -34.00
CA GLU A 413 21.01 -3.72 -33.58
C GLU A 413 19.84 -3.41 -34.54
N TRP A 414 18.71 -2.92 -34.01
CA TRP A 414 17.51 -2.67 -34.82
C TRP A 414 17.66 -1.31 -35.50
N GLU A 415 18.38 -1.29 -36.62
CA GLU A 415 18.38 -0.16 -37.54
C GLU A 415 16.99 -0.04 -38.19
N ASP A 416 16.23 0.99 -37.79
CA ASP A 416 14.93 1.33 -38.37
C ASP A 416 15.13 1.94 -39.78
N GLU A 417 15.46 1.12 -40.78
CA GLU A 417 15.58 1.49 -42.21
C GLU A 417 14.22 1.83 -42.85
N ASP A 418 13.62 2.96 -42.46
CA ASP A 418 12.38 3.52 -43.01
C ASP A 418 12.68 4.63 -44.06
N GLU A 419 13.42 4.34 -45.16
CA GLU A 419 13.56 5.28 -46.28
C GLU A 419 13.67 4.63 -47.70
N ASP A 420 12.99 5.27 -48.67
CA ASP A 420 12.99 5.14 -50.15
C ASP A 420 12.43 3.88 -50.89
N ASP A 421 11.17 4.03 -51.33
CA ASP A 421 10.67 3.86 -52.71
C ASP A 421 10.98 2.60 -53.57
N GLY A 422 9.92 1.80 -53.79
CA GLY A 422 9.88 0.74 -54.81
C GLY A 422 8.48 0.33 -55.28
N GLN A 423 7.85 1.11 -56.18
CA GLN A 423 6.56 0.72 -56.77
C GLN A 423 6.67 -0.47 -57.75
N PRO A 424 5.71 -1.40 -57.69
CA PRO A 424 5.05 -1.81 -58.95
C PRO A 424 3.52 -1.66 -58.89
N GLN A 425 2.93 -1.39 -60.04
CA GLN A 425 1.50 -1.05 -60.19
C GLN A 425 0.59 -2.29 -60.21
N CYS A 426 -0.47 -2.29 -59.40
CA CYS A 426 -1.73 -2.98 -59.73
C CYS A 426 -2.92 -2.39 -58.95
N GLN A 427 -3.92 -1.88 -59.68
CA GLN A 427 -5.19 -1.35 -59.15
C GLN A 427 -6.33 -1.70 -60.14
N PRO A 428 -7.62 -1.57 -59.75
CA PRO A 428 -8.18 -1.56 -58.39
C PRO A 428 -9.44 -2.46 -58.24
N HIS A 429 -9.92 -2.66 -57.00
CA HIS A 429 -11.36 -2.86 -56.74
C HIS A 429 -11.82 -2.23 -55.40
N LEU A 430 -11.95 -0.90 -55.43
CA LEU A 430 -13.00 -0.06 -54.81
C LEU A 430 -13.52 -0.36 -53.37
N GLY A 431 -13.30 0.59 -52.45
CA GLY A 431 -14.19 0.84 -51.29
C GLY A 431 -13.49 0.99 -49.91
N ILE A 432 -12.90 2.14 -49.53
CA ILE A 432 -13.56 3.36 -48.98
C ILE A 432 -14.24 3.09 -47.61
N ILE A 433 -13.97 3.76 -46.48
CA ILE A 433 -12.96 4.76 -45.99
C ILE A 433 -13.21 4.96 -44.45
N PRO A 434 -12.39 5.62 -43.60
CA PRO A 434 -11.04 6.22 -43.74
C PRO A 434 -10.02 5.70 -42.68
N LEU A 435 -8.93 6.44 -42.46
CA LEU A 435 -8.00 6.35 -41.32
C LEU A 435 -8.17 7.52 -40.31
N MET A 436 -7.53 7.43 -39.15
CA MET A 436 -7.29 8.55 -38.21
C MET A 436 -5.80 8.89 -38.18
N ASN A 437 -5.47 10.16 -37.93
CA ASN A 437 -4.11 10.68 -38.10
C ASN A 437 -3.16 10.34 -36.94
N GLU A 438 -1.91 10.09 -37.33
CA GLU A 438 -0.66 10.05 -36.58
C GLU A 438 -0.60 10.77 -35.21
N ARG A 439 0.07 10.13 -34.24
CA ARG A 439 1.40 10.56 -33.76
C ARG A 439 2.04 9.52 -32.82
N GLN A 440 3.22 9.05 -33.21
CA GLN A 440 4.23 8.37 -32.40
C GLN A 440 5.45 9.34 -32.23
N PRO A 441 6.61 9.01 -31.60
CA PRO A 441 7.20 7.72 -31.24
C PRO A 441 7.38 7.56 -29.69
N ALA A 442 8.12 6.61 -29.08
CA ALA A 442 9.05 5.58 -29.60
C ALA A 442 9.20 4.36 -28.64
N ILE A 443 9.63 3.23 -29.20
CA ILE A 443 10.65 2.26 -28.71
C ILE A 443 10.49 1.54 -27.32
N HIS A 444 10.22 0.23 -27.43
CA HIS A 444 10.77 -0.95 -26.70
C HIS A 444 10.74 -1.11 -25.16
N GLY A 445 11.13 -2.32 -24.71
CA GLY A 445 11.62 -2.56 -23.33
C GLY A 445 10.92 -3.61 -22.47
N CYS A 446 10.68 -4.83 -22.96
CA CYS A 446 10.27 -5.94 -22.09
C CYS A 446 11.51 -6.60 -21.45
N TYR A 447 11.53 -6.87 -20.13
CA TYR A 447 11.69 -8.23 -19.59
C TYR A 447 11.54 -8.34 -18.06
N ILE A 448 11.46 -9.60 -17.62
CA ILE A 448 11.27 -10.19 -16.29
C ILE A 448 12.16 -9.61 -15.16
N ALA A 449 11.58 -9.30 -14.00
CA ALA A 449 12.21 -9.58 -12.68
C ALA A 449 11.22 -9.66 -11.51
N SER A 450 11.45 -10.66 -10.67
CA SER A 450 10.75 -11.13 -9.48
C SER A 450 10.67 -10.18 -8.27
N GLN A 451 9.46 -10.03 -7.69
CA GLN A 451 9.26 -10.05 -6.22
C GLN A 451 9.81 -11.40 -5.67
N PRO A 452 10.28 -11.57 -4.40
CA PRO A 452 9.37 -11.40 -3.24
C PRO A 452 9.88 -11.33 -1.76
N TRP A 453 8.96 -10.91 -0.87
CA TRP A 453 8.65 -11.55 0.45
C TRP A 453 9.63 -11.42 1.66
N CYS A 454 9.25 -11.66 2.94
CA CYS A 454 7.94 -11.65 3.65
C CYS A 454 8.10 -12.02 5.15
N SER A 455 7.13 -11.59 6.00
CA SER A 455 6.83 -12.15 7.35
C SER A 455 7.85 -11.79 8.46
N ARG A 456 7.63 -12.02 9.77
CA ARG A 456 6.79 -13.03 10.44
C ARG A 456 6.57 -12.76 11.94
N ILE A 457 5.48 -13.30 12.50
CA ILE A 457 5.35 -14.02 13.80
C ILE A 457 3.87 -14.50 13.89
N ALA A 458 3.42 -15.66 14.41
CA ALA A 458 3.93 -17.02 14.71
C ALA A 458 3.45 -17.52 16.10
N ASN A 459 3.23 -18.84 16.24
CA ASN A 459 2.73 -19.58 17.43
C ASN A 459 1.22 -19.31 17.75
N SER A 460 0.39 -20.16 18.39
CA SER A 460 0.34 -21.59 18.78
C SER A 460 -1.14 -21.93 19.18
N GLY A 461 -1.65 -23.15 19.42
CA GLY A 461 -1.10 -24.52 19.36
C GLY A 461 -2.16 -25.62 19.65
N ASP A 462 -1.72 -26.89 19.58
CA ASP A 462 -2.25 -28.19 20.09
C ASP A 462 -3.72 -28.50 20.50
N SER A 463 -4.23 -29.59 19.87
CA SER A 463 -4.87 -30.79 20.47
C SER A 463 -6.42 -30.98 20.58
N TRP A 464 -6.89 -32.02 19.86
CA TRP A 464 -7.76 -33.14 20.28
C TRP A 464 -9.01 -32.91 21.17
N LYS A 465 -10.20 -32.92 20.55
CA LYS A 465 -11.15 -34.09 20.54
C LYS A 465 -12.37 -33.79 19.67
N ALA A 466 -13.23 -34.78 19.42
CA ALA A 466 -14.42 -34.66 18.59
C ALA A 466 -15.65 -35.33 19.21
N GLN A 467 -16.82 -34.70 19.09
CA GLN A 467 -18.11 -35.32 18.74
C GLN A 467 -19.24 -34.27 18.65
N THR A 468 -20.15 -34.46 17.68
CA THR A 468 -21.60 -34.10 17.62
C THR A 468 -22.16 -32.78 18.23
N ALA A 469 -23.18 -32.11 17.69
CA ALA A 469 -23.88 -32.12 16.39
C ALA A 469 -24.98 -31.01 16.38
N SER A 470 -25.53 -30.68 15.20
CA SER A 470 -26.77 -29.88 14.97
C SER A 470 -26.75 -28.36 15.26
N GLY A 471 -27.69 -27.62 14.64
CA GLY A 471 -28.00 -26.19 14.83
C GLY A 471 -26.96 -25.20 14.26
N SER A 472 -27.14 -24.39 13.20
CA SER A 472 -28.22 -23.49 12.73
C SER A 472 -28.27 -22.10 13.39
N GLY A 473 -27.76 -21.07 12.70
CA GLY A 473 -27.70 -19.65 13.11
C GLY A 473 -26.40 -19.01 12.61
N ILE A 474 -26.34 -18.42 11.40
CA ILE A 474 -26.66 -17.01 11.03
C ILE A 474 -25.47 -16.05 11.30
N MET A 475 -25.24 -15.10 10.39
CA MET A 475 -24.06 -14.20 10.36
C MET A 475 -24.43 -12.73 10.64
N GLY A 476 -23.52 -12.00 11.28
CA GLY A 476 -23.43 -10.53 11.29
C GLY A 476 -22.00 -10.11 11.67
N PHE A 477 -21.04 -10.05 10.74
CA PHE A 477 -20.70 -8.89 9.91
C PHE A 477 -20.45 -7.58 10.67
N VAL A 478 -19.18 -7.31 10.98
CA VAL A 478 -18.61 -5.95 10.98
C VAL A 478 -17.47 -5.93 9.98
N GLY A 479 -17.39 -4.88 9.18
CA GLY A 479 -16.24 -4.60 8.33
C GLY A 479 -16.10 -3.10 8.11
N PRO A 480 -14.91 -2.60 7.73
CA PRO A 480 -14.80 -1.28 7.11
C PRO A 480 -14.07 -1.30 5.77
N ALA A 481 -13.91 -0.10 5.20
CA ALA A 481 -13.06 0.24 4.05
C ALA A 481 -13.45 -0.38 2.68
N ARG A 482 -14.41 0.27 1.99
CA ARG A 482 -14.61 0.11 0.54
C ARG A 482 -13.46 0.74 -0.25
N GLY A 483 -12.61 -0.07 -0.88
CA GLY A 483 -11.80 0.38 -2.03
C GLY A 483 -12.66 0.42 -3.30
N LEU A 484 -12.74 1.57 -3.97
CA LEU A 484 -13.50 1.75 -5.20
C LEU A 484 -12.70 1.25 -6.43
N CYS A 485 -12.81 -0.06 -6.73
CA CYS A 485 -12.42 -0.56 -8.06
C CYS A 485 -13.48 -0.15 -9.09
N THR A 486 -13.07 0.58 -10.13
CA THR A 486 -13.94 1.13 -11.17
C THR A 486 -14.38 0.07 -12.18
N GLY A 487 -15.57 0.28 -12.79
CA GLY A 487 -15.89 -0.26 -14.11
C GLY A 487 -16.31 -1.73 -14.22
N THR A 488 -17.52 -2.08 -13.76
CA THR A 488 -18.29 -3.18 -14.39
C THR A 488 -19.60 -2.64 -14.94
N LYS A 489 -19.90 -2.92 -16.22
CA LYS A 489 -21.13 -2.46 -16.87
C LYS A 489 -22.35 -3.16 -16.25
N LEU A 490 -23.37 -2.39 -15.87
CA LEU A 490 -24.60 -2.89 -15.27
C LEU A 490 -25.34 -3.85 -16.21
N PHE A 491 -25.29 -5.14 -15.90
CA PHE A 491 -25.90 -6.20 -16.69
C PHE A 491 -27.39 -6.37 -16.33
N ASN A 492 -28.28 -5.95 -17.24
CA ASN A 492 -29.70 -6.27 -17.15
C ASN A 492 -30.01 -7.60 -17.87
N ARG A 493 -30.91 -8.39 -17.27
CA ARG A 493 -31.25 -9.75 -17.72
C ARG A 493 -32.77 -9.86 -17.89
N HIS A 494 -33.23 -10.44 -18.99
CA HIS A 494 -34.66 -10.53 -19.32
C HIS A 494 -35.48 -11.26 -18.22
N GLN A 495 -36.71 -10.79 -17.99
CA GLN A 495 -37.67 -11.31 -17.00
C GLN A 495 -37.23 -11.21 -15.53
N SER A 496 -36.46 -10.17 -15.16
CA SER A 496 -36.18 -9.86 -13.75
C SER A 496 -37.43 -9.38 -12.97
N ASP A 497 -38.35 -8.77 -13.72
CA ASP A 497 -39.66 -8.21 -13.39
C ASP A 497 -40.69 -9.23 -12.88
N ARG A 498 -40.62 -10.50 -13.28
CA ARG A 498 -41.74 -11.45 -13.12
C ARG A 498 -41.83 -12.18 -11.77
N PHE A 499 -40.92 -11.90 -10.84
CA PHE A 499 -40.93 -12.46 -9.48
C PHE A 499 -40.37 -11.41 -8.50
N MET A 500 -41.08 -11.10 -7.41
CA MET A 500 -40.71 -9.99 -6.50
C MET A 500 -40.03 -10.39 -5.17
N ARG A 501 -39.99 -11.67 -4.79
CA ARG A 501 -39.65 -12.11 -3.41
C ARG A 501 -38.28 -12.79 -3.20
N VAL A 502 -37.29 -12.55 -4.07
CA VAL A 502 -35.92 -13.11 -3.95
C VAL A 502 -34.90 -12.13 -4.54
N ASP A 503 -33.74 -11.94 -3.92
CA ASP A 503 -32.73 -10.98 -4.41
C ASP A 503 -32.19 -11.31 -5.82
N ARG A 504 -31.69 -10.30 -6.54
CA ARG A 504 -31.20 -10.39 -7.94
C ARG A 504 -30.06 -11.40 -8.12
N SER A 505 -29.25 -11.61 -7.08
CA SER A 505 -28.04 -12.45 -7.11
C SER A 505 -28.31 -13.97 -6.99
N TRP A 506 -29.45 -14.40 -6.43
CA TRP A 506 -29.67 -15.81 -6.03
C TRP A 506 -30.44 -16.68 -7.04
N ARG A 507 -30.92 -16.13 -8.16
CA ARG A 507 -31.85 -16.81 -9.08
C ARG A 507 -31.14 -17.66 -10.15
N LYS A 508 -30.83 -18.93 -9.85
CA LYS A 508 -30.53 -19.95 -10.87
C LYS A 508 -31.81 -20.39 -11.60
N PRO A 509 -31.82 -20.55 -12.94
CA PRO A 509 -32.98 -21.08 -13.65
C PRO A 509 -33.24 -22.56 -13.27
N LYS A 510 -34.45 -22.87 -12.80
CA LYS A 510 -34.94 -24.24 -12.64
C LYS A 510 -35.69 -24.71 -13.90
N GLY A 511 -35.87 -26.02 -14.04
CA GLY A 511 -36.56 -26.68 -15.16
C GLY A 511 -35.62 -27.45 -16.09
N ILE A 512 -36.05 -28.63 -16.54
CA ILE A 512 -35.30 -29.52 -17.44
C ILE A 512 -35.28 -28.99 -18.89
N ASP A 513 -36.32 -28.24 -19.28
CA ASP A 513 -36.50 -27.66 -20.63
C ASP A 513 -35.94 -26.24 -20.81
N ASN A 514 -35.11 -25.75 -19.88
CA ASN A 514 -34.58 -24.40 -20.00
C ASN A 514 -33.61 -24.27 -21.21
N ARG A 515 -33.99 -23.49 -22.23
CA ARG A 515 -33.21 -23.25 -23.47
C ARG A 515 -31.75 -22.85 -23.22
N VAL A 516 -31.46 -22.10 -22.15
CA VAL A 516 -30.08 -21.68 -21.80
C VAL A 516 -29.27 -22.86 -21.27
N ARG A 517 -29.89 -23.75 -20.46
CA ARG A 517 -29.25 -25.00 -20.02
C ARG A 517 -29.04 -25.96 -21.20
N ARG A 518 -29.96 -26.01 -22.16
CA ARG A 518 -29.85 -26.83 -23.39
C ARG A 518 -29.04 -26.19 -24.53
N ARG A 519 -28.41 -25.02 -24.31
CA ARG A 519 -27.49 -24.35 -25.27
C ARG A 519 -28.07 -24.15 -26.68
N PHE A 520 -29.35 -23.78 -26.81
CA PHE A 520 -29.94 -23.47 -28.13
C PHE A 520 -29.22 -22.28 -28.79
N ARG A 521 -28.98 -22.36 -30.12
CA ARG A 521 -28.41 -21.26 -30.92
C ARG A 521 -29.21 -19.97 -30.72
N GLY A 522 -28.51 -18.84 -30.61
CA GLY A 522 -29.08 -17.50 -30.39
C GLY A 522 -29.25 -17.09 -28.91
N ASN A 523 -29.19 -18.03 -27.95
CA ASN A 523 -29.26 -17.69 -26.53
C ASN A 523 -27.87 -17.38 -25.94
N THR A 524 -27.80 -16.42 -25.01
CA THR A 524 -26.58 -16.08 -24.28
C THR A 524 -26.06 -17.28 -23.48
N ALA A 525 -24.73 -17.51 -23.52
CA ALA A 525 -24.10 -18.56 -22.71
C ALA A 525 -24.35 -18.34 -21.20
N MET A 526 -24.46 -19.44 -20.45
CA MET A 526 -24.58 -19.37 -19.00
C MET A 526 -23.21 -19.00 -18.40
N PRO A 527 -23.04 -17.83 -17.74
CA PRO A 527 -21.76 -17.46 -17.17
C PRO A 527 -21.41 -18.41 -16.02
N SER A 528 -20.21 -18.95 -16.06
CA SER A 528 -19.62 -19.75 -14.97
C SER A 528 -19.24 -18.83 -13.82
N ILE A 529 -20.22 -18.45 -13.01
CA ILE A 529 -19.99 -17.83 -11.70
C ILE A 529 -19.43 -18.90 -10.76
N GLY A 530 -18.14 -19.22 -10.95
CA GLY A 530 -17.33 -19.86 -9.94
C GLY A 530 -17.11 -18.88 -8.81
N PHE A 531 -17.35 -19.31 -7.57
CA PHE A 531 -16.91 -18.56 -6.40
C PHE A 531 -15.38 -18.44 -6.48
N GLY A 532 -14.88 -17.21 -6.61
CA GLY A 532 -13.44 -16.97 -6.62
C GLY A 532 -12.87 -17.30 -5.25
N SER A 533 -12.25 -18.48 -5.10
CA SER A 533 -11.53 -18.86 -3.89
C SER A 533 -10.58 -17.72 -3.50
N ASN A 534 -10.62 -17.32 -2.22
CA ASN A 534 -9.86 -16.17 -1.69
C ASN A 534 -8.41 -16.20 -2.21
N LYS A 535 -7.90 -15.06 -2.73
CA LYS A 535 -6.56 -14.95 -3.33
C LYS A 535 -5.45 -15.53 -2.43
N LYS A 536 -5.63 -15.50 -1.10
CA LYS A 536 -4.71 -16.11 -0.13
C LYS A 536 -4.73 -17.65 -0.11
N THR A 537 -5.87 -18.29 -0.35
CA THR A 537 -6.07 -19.75 -0.20
C THR A 537 -6.33 -20.51 -1.52
N LYS A 538 -6.51 -19.81 -2.64
CA LYS A 538 -6.86 -20.38 -3.97
C LYS A 538 -6.01 -21.58 -4.44
N TYR A 539 -4.77 -21.71 -3.97
CA TYR A 539 -3.82 -22.77 -4.33
C TYR A 539 -3.24 -23.50 -3.11
N MET A 540 -3.92 -23.43 -1.97
CA MET A 540 -3.50 -24.05 -0.71
C MET A 540 -4.25 -25.37 -0.51
N MET A 541 -3.53 -26.46 -0.26
CA MET A 541 -4.10 -27.76 0.08
C MET A 541 -4.70 -27.74 1.50
N PRO A 542 -5.57 -28.71 1.87
CA PRO A 542 -6.05 -28.88 3.24
C PRO A 542 -4.95 -29.06 4.30
N SER A 543 -3.72 -29.38 3.88
CA SER A 543 -2.53 -29.45 4.71
C SER A 543 -1.86 -28.09 5.00
N GLY A 544 -2.44 -26.97 4.53
CA GLY A 544 -1.89 -25.62 4.67
C GLY A 544 -0.74 -25.28 3.71
N HIS A 545 -0.25 -26.25 2.94
CA HIS A 545 0.87 -26.07 1.99
C HIS A 545 0.35 -25.84 0.57
N LYS A 546 1.09 -25.09 -0.25
CA LYS A 546 0.90 -25.06 -1.72
C LYS A 546 1.61 -26.25 -2.35
N ALA A 547 1.08 -26.80 -3.44
CA ALA A 547 1.79 -27.81 -4.22
C ALA A 547 2.88 -27.14 -5.09
N PHE A 548 4.06 -27.76 -5.17
CA PHE A 548 5.14 -27.40 -6.07
C PHE A 548 5.54 -28.64 -6.89
N LEU A 549 5.48 -28.55 -8.21
CA LEU A 549 5.72 -29.68 -9.10
C LEU A 549 7.23 -29.97 -9.20
N VAL A 550 7.64 -31.17 -8.78
CA VAL A 550 9.04 -31.62 -8.75
C VAL A 550 9.27 -32.67 -9.84
N SER A 551 10.26 -32.42 -10.70
CA SER A 551 10.70 -33.29 -11.80
C SER A 551 12.07 -33.94 -11.55
N ASN A 552 12.98 -33.22 -10.89
CA ASN A 552 14.35 -33.65 -10.59
C ASN A 552 14.72 -33.35 -9.13
N VAL A 553 15.87 -33.86 -8.68
CA VAL A 553 16.36 -33.67 -7.31
C VAL A 553 16.70 -32.20 -7.01
N ASN A 554 17.16 -31.43 -7.99
CA ASN A 554 17.48 -30.01 -7.81
C ASN A 554 16.24 -29.16 -7.49
N ASP A 555 15.09 -29.50 -8.06
CA ASP A 555 13.80 -28.84 -7.79
C ASP A 555 13.40 -28.99 -6.31
N VAL A 556 13.91 -30.02 -5.60
CA VAL A 556 13.75 -30.20 -4.15
C VAL A 556 14.63 -29.24 -3.35
N ASN A 557 15.84 -28.92 -3.85
CA ASN A 557 16.73 -27.95 -3.21
C ASN A 557 16.12 -26.53 -3.20
N LEU A 558 15.35 -26.16 -4.23
CA LEU A 558 14.60 -24.89 -4.28
C LEU A 558 13.59 -24.75 -3.13
N LEU A 559 13.17 -25.86 -2.52
CA LEU A 559 12.23 -25.86 -1.39
C LEU A 559 12.92 -25.72 -0.02
N LEU A 560 14.26 -25.64 0.05
CA LEU A 560 15.03 -25.52 1.29
C LEU A 560 14.56 -24.33 2.16
N MET A 561 14.46 -23.13 1.58
CA MET A 561 14.01 -21.92 2.27
C MET A 561 12.48 -21.79 2.35
N HIS A 562 11.73 -22.75 1.78
CA HIS A 562 10.30 -22.63 1.50
C HIS A 562 9.45 -23.81 2.01
N ASN A 563 10.06 -24.75 2.75
CA ASN A 563 9.47 -25.97 3.28
C ASN A 563 8.22 -25.76 4.18
N ARG A 564 8.04 -24.57 4.78
CA ARG A 564 6.84 -24.20 5.55
C ARG A 564 5.64 -23.74 4.69
N THR A 565 5.86 -23.40 3.43
CA THR A 565 4.85 -22.81 2.53
C THR A 565 4.48 -23.75 1.38
N TYR A 566 5.43 -24.55 0.92
CA TYR A 566 5.30 -25.42 -0.25
C TYR A 566 5.61 -26.89 0.11
N ALA A 567 4.91 -27.80 -0.56
CA ALA A 567 5.11 -29.23 -0.48
C ALA A 567 5.38 -29.79 -1.89
N ALA A 568 6.32 -30.73 -1.99
CA ALA A 568 6.74 -31.33 -3.25
C ALA A 568 5.68 -32.30 -3.78
N GLU A 569 5.21 -32.07 -5.00
CA GLU A 569 4.38 -33.01 -5.76
C GLU A 569 5.22 -33.57 -6.91
N ILE A 570 5.58 -34.86 -6.83
CA ILE A 570 6.51 -35.45 -7.79
C ILE A 570 5.75 -35.75 -9.08
N ALA A 571 6.20 -35.18 -10.19
CA ALA A 571 5.51 -35.21 -11.47
C ALA A 571 5.28 -36.64 -12.00
N HIS A 572 4.22 -36.81 -12.79
CA HIS A 572 3.72 -38.12 -13.23
C HIS A 572 4.65 -38.83 -14.24
N ASN A 573 5.56 -38.08 -14.87
CA ASN A 573 6.56 -38.53 -15.84
C ASN A 573 7.90 -38.94 -15.20
N VAL A 574 8.10 -38.70 -13.89
CA VAL A 574 9.32 -39.08 -13.16
C VAL A 574 9.40 -40.60 -12.99
N SER A 575 10.55 -41.19 -13.36
CA SER A 575 10.81 -42.62 -13.22
C SER A 575 10.96 -43.05 -11.76
N SER A 576 10.66 -44.32 -11.46
CA SER A 576 10.60 -44.82 -10.08
C SER A 576 11.96 -44.74 -9.34
N ARG A 577 13.09 -44.83 -10.05
CA ARG A 577 14.44 -44.58 -9.48
C ARG A 577 14.59 -43.11 -9.03
N LYS A 578 14.46 -42.15 -9.96
CA LYS A 578 14.49 -40.71 -9.64
C LYS A 578 13.51 -40.31 -8.53
N ARG A 579 12.34 -40.96 -8.47
CA ARG A 579 11.34 -40.76 -7.42
C ARG A 579 11.84 -41.16 -6.03
N ILE A 580 12.65 -42.23 -5.90
CA ILE A 580 13.31 -42.59 -4.63
C ILE A 580 14.32 -41.52 -4.24
N ASP A 581 15.16 -41.06 -5.17
CA ASP A 581 16.18 -40.02 -4.93
C ASP A 581 15.54 -38.70 -4.45
N ILE A 582 14.46 -38.28 -5.13
CA ILE A 582 13.65 -37.10 -4.77
C ILE A 582 13.04 -37.25 -3.37
N ILE A 583 12.51 -38.43 -3.01
CA ILE A 583 11.96 -38.70 -1.67
C ILE A 583 13.08 -38.71 -0.61
N GLY A 584 14.25 -39.26 -0.93
CA GLY A 584 15.43 -39.24 -0.07
C GLY A 584 15.88 -37.81 0.22
N ARG A 585 16.03 -36.98 -0.81
CA ARG A 585 16.40 -35.57 -0.67
C ARG A 585 15.32 -34.76 0.05
N ALA A 586 14.04 -34.99 -0.22
CA ALA A 586 12.95 -34.31 0.47
C ALA A 586 12.94 -34.62 1.97
N LYS A 587 13.24 -35.86 2.37
CA LYS A 587 13.44 -36.24 3.79
C LYS A 587 14.62 -35.48 4.41
N GLN A 588 15.76 -35.39 3.74
CA GLN A 588 16.93 -34.64 4.23
C GLN A 588 16.62 -33.16 4.49
N LEU A 589 15.80 -32.53 3.63
CA LEU A 589 15.48 -31.10 3.73
C LEU A 589 14.19 -30.80 4.54
N GLY A 590 13.58 -31.81 5.16
CA GLY A 590 12.30 -31.68 5.89
C GLY A 590 11.10 -31.30 5.00
N VAL A 591 11.20 -31.48 3.69
CA VAL A 591 10.18 -31.09 2.71
C VAL A 591 9.08 -32.15 2.64
N LYS A 592 7.83 -31.74 2.86
CA LYS A 592 6.67 -32.62 2.76
C LYS A 592 6.39 -33.01 1.31
N VAL A 593 6.35 -34.31 1.01
CA VAL A 593 5.95 -34.85 -0.30
C VAL A 593 4.46 -35.20 -0.30
N THR A 594 3.71 -34.80 -1.33
CA THR A 594 2.25 -35.03 -1.43
C THR A 594 1.90 -36.44 -1.92
N ASN A 595 2.65 -36.97 -2.89
CA ASN A 595 2.36 -38.21 -3.59
C ASN A 595 3.47 -39.30 -3.50
N PRO A 596 4.09 -39.54 -2.32
CA PRO A 596 5.32 -40.33 -2.21
C PRO A 596 5.17 -41.81 -2.64
N LYS A 597 3.96 -42.38 -2.54
CA LYS A 597 3.67 -43.77 -2.95
C LYS A 597 3.23 -43.91 -4.42
N ALA A 598 3.01 -42.81 -5.14
CA ALA A 598 2.51 -42.88 -6.52
C ALA A 598 3.59 -43.46 -7.47
N LYS A 599 3.22 -44.45 -8.29
CA LYS A 599 4.13 -45.24 -9.16
C LYS A 599 5.29 -45.97 -8.44
N VAL A 600 5.20 -46.11 -7.11
CA VAL A 600 6.07 -47.00 -6.32
C VAL A 600 5.25 -48.23 -5.94
N THR A 601 5.02 -49.11 -6.91
CA THR A 601 4.52 -50.46 -6.67
C THR A 601 5.60 -51.29 -5.98
N THR A 602 5.19 -52.20 -5.10
CA THR A 602 6.06 -52.85 -4.11
C THR A 602 6.86 -54.03 -4.70
N GLU A 603 8.04 -53.74 -5.23
CA GLU A 603 9.09 -54.72 -5.55
C GLU A 603 10.49 -54.22 -5.12
N VAL A 604 10.59 -53.77 -3.86
CA VAL A 604 11.82 -53.65 -3.04
C VAL A 604 11.44 -53.95 -1.59
#